data_AF-A0A9P5JW49-F1
#
_entry.id   AF-A0A9P5JW49-F1
#
_cell.length_a   1.000
_cell.length_b   1.000
_cell.length_c   1.000
_cell.angle_alpha   90.00
_cell.angle_beta   90.00
_cell.angle_gamma   90.00
#
_symmetry.space_group_name_H-M   'P 1'
#
loop_
_entity.id
_entity.type
_entity.pdbx_description
1 polymer ?
#
loop_
_entity_poly.entity_id
_entity_poly.type
_entity_poly.pdbx_seq_one_letter_code
_entity_poly.pdbx_strand_id
1 'polypeptide(L)'
;INHYAIPPKLLQAQEEEKKVKLQTTLDNTLVNRTEVFMRQMVLHTVAQFVACDNQAFSVANNKLFRNCLVLMRPKTRSSDVLSSHDVGVYIHNECIKWLKQLKEEITVSSNA
;
A
#
# COMPACT_ATOMS: atom_id res chain seq x y z
N ILE A 1 -4.59 -25.20 27.40
CA ILE A 1 -4.65 -24.82 25.97
C ILE A 1 -6.09 -25.08 25.53
N ASN A 2 -6.97 -24.07 25.59
CA ASN A 2 -8.36 -24.21 25.16
C ASN A 2 -8.50 -23.70 23.74
N HIS A 3 -8.54 -24.62 22.78
CA HIS A 3 -8.97 -24.34 21.42
C HIS A 3 -10.50 -24.29 21.40
N TYR A 4 -11.09 -23.11 21.58
CA TYR A 4 -12.52 -22.97 21.37
C TYR A 4 -12.80 -23.10 19.87
N ALA A 5 -13.33 -24.26 19.48
CA ALA A 5 -13.83 -24.49 18.13
C ALA A 5 -14.94 -23.48 17.85
N ILE A 6 -14.76 -22.70 16.78
CA ILE A 6 -15.75 -21.72 16.34
C ILE A 6 -17.06 -22.47 16.03
N PRO A 7 -18.20 -22.04 16.61
CA PRO A 7 -19.50 -22.64 16.32
C PRO A 7 -19.76 -22.75 14.80
N PRO A 8 -20.27 -23.88 14.29
CA PRO A 8 -20.42 -24.13 12.85
C PRO A 8 -21.20 -23.05 12.09
N LYS A 9 -22.19 -22.42 12.74
CA LYS A 9 -22.96 -21.31 12.17
C LYS A 9 -22.11 -20.06 11.90
N LEU A 10 -21.14 -19.78 12.78
CA LEU A 10 -20.23 -18.65 12.60
C LEU A 10 -19.18 -18.96 11.53
N LEU A 11 -18.75 -20.22 11.41
CA LEU A 11 -17.91 -20.69 10.31
C LEU A 11 -18.61 -20.53 8.96
N GLN A 12 -19.88 -20.93 8.84
CA GLN A 12 -20.66 -20.79 7.62
C GLN A 12 -20.87 -19.31 7.24
N ALA A 13 -21.19 -18.45 8.21
CA ALA A 13 -21.30 -17.01 7.98
C ALA A 13 -19.96 -16.39 7.54
N GLN A 14 -18.83 -16.81 8.13
CA GLN A 14 -17.50 -16.37 7.72
C GLN A 14 -17.11 -16.89 6.33
N GLU A 15 -17.50 -18.11 5.96
CA GLU A 15 -17.28 -18.68 4.63
C GLU A 15 -18.14 -18.03 3.57
N GLU A 16 -19.40 -17.69 3.88
CA GLU A 16 -20.27 -16.91 3.01
C GLU A 16 -19.77 -15.47 2.83
N GLU A 17 -19.33 -14.81 3.91
CA GLU A 17 -18.66 -13.50 3.81
C GLU A 17 -17.37 -13.56 3.00
N LYS A 18 -16.55 -14.60 3.14
CA LYS A 18 -15.33 -14.79 2.35
C LYS A 18 -15.63 -15.06 0.87
N LYS A 19 -16.71 -15.78 0.57
CA LYS A 19 -17.16 -16.02 -0.82
C LYS A 19 -17.70 -14.76 -1.47
N VAL A 20 -18.37 -13.88 -0.72
CA VAL A 20 -18.83 -12.57 -1.20
C VAL A 20 -17.68 -11.57 -1.31
N LYS A 21 -16.68 -11.64 -0.42
CA LYS A 21 -15.43 -10.85 -0.47
C LYS A 21 -14.37 -11.55 -1.33
N LEU A 22 -14.74 -12.11 -2.49
CA LEU A 22 -13.74 -12.40 -3.51
C LEU A 22 -13.12 -11.06 -3.89
N GLN A 23 -11.85 -10.88 -3.52
CA GLN A 23 -11.09 -9.66 -3.72
C GLN A 23 -11.06 -9.33 -5.22
N THR A 24 -11.87 -8.36 -5.63
CA THR A 24 -11.83 -7.83 -6.99
C THR A 24 -10.60 -6.95 -7.13
N THR A 25 -10.00 -6.98 -8.33
CA THR A 25 -8.97 -6.01 -8.74
C THR A 25 -9.48 -4.60 -8.48
N LEU A 26 -8.54 -3.67 -8.27
CA LEU A 26 -8.90 -2.26 -8.05
C LEU A 26 -9.63 -1.87 -9.32
N ASP A 27 -10.89 -1.46 -9.15
CA ASP A 27 -11.83 -1.10 -10.21
C ASP A 27 -12.79 -2.24 -10.68
N ASN A 28 -14.00 -2.23 -10.10
CA ASN A 28 -15.21 -2.62 -10.81
C ASN A 28 -15.59 -1.59 -11.91
N THR A 29 -14.70 -0.64 -12.22
CA THR A 29 -14.84 0.36 -13.27
C THR A 29 -13.73 0.15 -14.30
N LEU A 30 -14.05 -0.65 -15.32
CA LEU A 30 -13.48 -0.69 -16.68
C LEU A 30 -12.99 -2.08 -17.08
N VAL A 31 -13.85 -2.71 -17.90
CA VAL A 31 -13.54 -3.37 -19.18
C VAL A 31 -12.17 -4.04 -19.25
N ASN A 32 -12.19 -5.37 -19.41
CA ASN A 32 -11.13 -6.18 -20.03
C ASN A 32 -10.28 -5.35 -21.01
N ARG A 33 -9.19 -4.77 -20.51
CA ARG A 33 -8.19 -4.16 -21.36
C ARG A 33 -6.86 -4.70 -20.92
N THR A 34 -6.27 -5.45 -21.82
CA THR A 34 -4.84 -5.55 -21.97
C THR A 34 -4.33 -4.13 -22.25
N GLU A 35 -4.25 -3.27 -21.23
CA GLU A 35 -3.84 -1.88 -21.41
C GLU A 35 -2.34 -1.86 -21.70
N VAL A 36 -2.04 -1.78 -22.99
CA VAL A 36 -0.74 -1.33 -23.48
C VAL A 36 -0.45 -0.01 -22.78
N PHE A 37 0.65 0.04 -22.02
CA PHE A 37 1.13 1.24 -21.37
C PHE A 37 1.17 2.40 -22.37
N MET A 38 0.19 3.30 -22.28
CA MET A 38 0.05 4.42 -23.21
C MET A 38 0.48 5.70 -22.49
N ARG A 39 1.54 6.34 -22.98
CA ARG A 39 2.12 7.56 -22.40
C ARG A 39 1.07 8.66 -22.15
N GLN A 40 0.06 8.76 -23.00
CA GLN A 40 -1.02 9.75 -22.86
C GLN A 40 -1.90 9.49 -21.63
N MET A 41 -2.20 8.22 -21.31
CA MET A 41 -3.00 7.87 -20.14
C MET A 41 -2.26 8.24 -18.85
N VAL A 42 -0.97 7.91 -18.77
CA VAL A 42 -0.13 8.28 -17.62
C VAL A 42 -0.10 9.80 -17.44
N LEU A 43 0.07 10.55 -18.54
CA LEU A 43 0.04 12.02 -18.50
C LEU A 43 -1.29 12.54 -17.97
N HIS A 44 -2.42 12.02 -18.47
CA HIS A 44 -3.74 12.43 -18.04
C HIS A 44 -3.99 12.14 -16.55
N THR A 45 -3.69 10.92 -16.10
CA THR A 45 -3.86 10.52 -14.68
C THR A 45 -2.96 11.34 -13.74
N VAL A 46 -1.69 11.57 -14.10
CA VAL A 46 -0.79 12.41 -13.28
C VAL A 46 -1.27 13.86 -13.25
N ALA A 47 -1.74 14.40 -14.38
CA ALA A 47 -2.30 15.75 -14.43
C ALA A 47 -3.56 15.88 -13.55
N GLN A 48 -4.44 14.88 -13.59
CA GLN A 48 -5.63 14.83 -12.74
C GLN A 48 -5.26 14.74 -11.26
N PHE A 49 -4.31 13.89 -10.89
CA PHE A 49 -3.80 13.80 -9.51
C PHE A 49 -3.27 15.15 -9.03
N VAL A 50 -2.47 15.85 -9.85
CA VAL A 50 -1.91 17.14 -9.47
C VAL A 50 -2.99 18.21 -9.31
N ALA A 51 -3.90 18.33 -10.29
CA ALA A 51 -4.90 19.39 -10.31
C ALA A 51 -6.06 19.16 -9.34
N CYS A 52 -6.55 17.92 -9.23
CA CYS A 52 -7.74 17.61 -8.44
C CYS A 52 -7.43 17.37 -6.96
N ASP A 53 -6.24 16.86 -6.63
CA ASP A 53 -5.85 16.57 -5.24
C ASP A 53 -4.96 17.68 -4.64
N ASN A 54 -4.94 18.86 -5.27
CA ASN A 54 -4.18 20.04 -4.85
C ASN A 54 -2.70 19.73 -4.52
N GLN A 55 -2.08 18.86 -5.32
CA GLN A 55 -0.69 18.48 -5.13
C GLN A 55 0.24 19.52 -5.74
N ALA A 56 1.43 19.68 -5.17
CA ALA A 56 2.44 20.55 -5.77
C ALA A 56 2.87 20.02 -7.15
N PHE A 57 3.00 20.90 -8.14
CA PHE A 57 3.45 20.52 -9.48
C PHE A 57 4.83 19.82 -9.48
N SER A 58 5.67 20.12 -8.49
CA SER A 58 6.97 19.47 -8.28
C SER A 58 6.88 17.95 -8.03
N VAL A 59 5.74 17.44 -7.56
CA VAL A 59 5.52 16.01 -7.31
C VAL A 59 5.66 15.18 -8.60
N ALA A 60 5.29 15.73 -9.76
CA ALA A 60 5.48 15.07 -11.06
C ALA A 60 6.97 14.81 -11.41
N ASN A 61 7.89 15.57 -10.81
CA ASN A 61 9.33 15.40 -10.94
C ASN A 61 9.97 14.66 -9.77
N ASN A 62 9.20 14.30 -8.74
CA ASN A 62 9.71 13.56 -7.59
C ASN A 62 10.08 12.12 -8.01
N LYS A 63 11.33 11.72 -7.74
CA LYS A 63 11.85 10.39 -8.08
C LYS A 63 11.07 9.27 -7.39
N LEU A 64 10.70 9.44 -6.13
CA LEU A 64 9.93 8.45 -5.36
C LEU A 64 8.53 8.29 -5.94
N PHE A 65 7.86 9.39 -6.28
CA PHE A 65 6.54 9.34 -6.93
C PHE A 65 6.60 8.57 -8.25
N ARG A 66 7.60 8.84 -9.10
CA ARG A 66 7.80 8.09 -10.35
C ARG A 66 8.11 6.62 -10.11
N ASN A 67 8.89 6.29 -9.10
CA ASN A 67 9.14 4.90 -8.71
C ASN A 67 7.85 4.20 -8.29
N CYS A 68 6.97 4.86 -7.53
CA CYS A 68 5.66 4.31 -7.19
C CYS A 68 4.83 4.01 -8.43
N LEU A 69 4.78 4.92 -9.41
CA LEU A 69 4.07 4.69 -10.68
C LEU A 69 4.63 3.50 -11.46
N VAL A 70 5.95 3.30 -11.44
CA VAL A 70 6.61 2.15 -12.12
C VAL A 70 6.38 0.83 -11.37
N LEU A 71 6.32 0.88 -10.04
CA LEU A 71 6.04 -0.29 -9.18
C LEU A 71 4.57 -0.73 -9.27
N MET A 72 3.64 0.22 -9.37
CA MET A 72 2.22 -0.01 -9.61
C MET A 72 2.00 -0.49 -11.05
N ARG A 73 2.30 -1.77 -11.31
CA ARG A 73 2.09 -2.42 -12.61
C ARG A 73 0.59 -2.75 -12.82
N PRO A 74 0.15 -3.03 -14.06
CA PRO A 74 -1.25 -3.40 -14.36
C PRO A 74 -1.79 -4.66 -13.65
N LYS A 75 -0.99 -5.34 -12.84
CA LYS A 75 -1.39 -6.51 -12.04
C LYS A 75 -1.48 -6.20 -10.55
N THR A 76 -1.22 -4.97 -10.12
CA THR A 76 -1.43 -4.53 -8.75
C THR A 76 -2.90 -4.70 -8.41
N ARG A 77 -3.19 -5.48 -7.36
CA ARG A 77 -4.54 -5.70 -6.86
C ARG A 77 -4.90 -4.60 -5.87
N SER A 78 -6.19 -4.43 -5.58
CA SER A 78 -6.64 -3.53 -4.51
C SER A 78 -5.98 -3.83 -3.17
N SER A 79 -5.68 -5.11 -2.92
CA SER A 79 -4.97 -5.58 -1.73
C SER A 79 -3.54 -5.06 -1.61
N ASP A 80 -2.94 -4.72 -2.73
CA ASP A 80 -1.55 -4.30 -2.81
C ASP A 80 -1.44 -2.77 -2.65
N VAL A 81 -2.57 -2.06 -2.70
CA VAL A 81 -2.65 -0.63 -2.41
C VAL A 81 -2.64 -0.45 -0.91
N LEU A 82 -1.58 0.18 -0.42
CA LEU A 82 -1.40 0.47 0.99
C LEU A 82 -2.39 1.55 1.45
N SER A 83 -3.00 1.34 2.62
CA SER A 83 -3.79 2.38 3.27
C SER A 83 -2.88 3.37 4.00
N SER A 84 -3.42 4.55 4.35
CA SER A 84 -2.70 5.53 5.18
C SER A 84 -2.26 4.95 6.52
N HIS A 85 -3.03 4.00 7.08
CA HIS A 85 -2.66 3.30 8.31
C HIS A 85 -1.42 2.43 8.10
N ASP A 86 -1.35 1.66 7.00
CA ASP A 86 -0.21 0.77 6.71
C ASP A 86 1.08 1.59 6.55
N VAL A 87 1.00 2.71 5.83
CA VAL A 87 2.13 3.64 5.66
C VAL A 87 2.53 4.25 7.00
N GLY A 88 1.58 4.68 7.82
CA GLY A 88 1.83 5.24 9.15
C GLY A 88 2.54 4.27 10.09
N VAL A 89 2.07 3.02 10.16
CA VAL A 89 2.68 1.96 10.95
C VAL A 89 4.10 1.65 10.45
N TYR A 90 4.29 1.57 9.13
CA TYR A 90 5.61 1.32 8.55
C TYR A 90 6.62 2.42 8.93
N ILE A 91 6.25 3.70 8.77
CA ILE A 91 7.11 4.83 9.13
C ILE A 91 7.44 4.81 10.63
N HIS A 92 6.45 4.55 11.48
CA HIS A 92 6.67 4.44 12.93
C HIS A 92 7.69 3.36 13.26
N ASN A 93 7.53 2.16 12.69
CA ASN A 93 8.42 1.03 12.93
C ASN A 93 9.85 1.30 12.46
N GLU A 94 10.02 1.88 11.26
CA GLU A 94 11.34 2.25 10.74
C GLU A 94 11.99 3.34 11.60
N CYS A 95 11.22 4.31 12.11
CA CYS A 95 11.73 5.31 13.04
C CYS A 95 12.22 4.67 14.35
N ILE A 96 11.45 3.75 14.94
CA ILE A 96 11.86 3.03 16.16
C ILE A 96 13.12 2.19 15.91
N LYS A 97 13.21 1.53 14.76
CA LYS A 97 14.39 0.75 14.37
C LYS A 97 15.62 1.64 14.25
N TRP A 98 15.48 2.79 13.57
CA TRP A 98 16.54 3.78 13.44
C TRP A 98 16.98 4.34 14.80
N LEU A 99 16.05 4.66 15.71
CA LEU A 99 16.37 5.15 17.06
C LEU A 99 17.12 4.12 17.90
N LYS A 100 16.79 2.82 17.77
CA LYS A 100 17.52 1.75 18.44
C LYS A 100 18.95 1.64 17.92
N GLN A 101 19.12 1.64 16.61
CA GLN A 101 20.43 1.62 15.98
C GLN A 101 21.26 2.84 16.40
N LEU A 102 20.67 4.04 16.35
CA LEU A 102 21.33 5.27 16.79
C LEU A 102 21.75 5.20 18.26
N LYS A 103 20.91 4.64 19.13
CA LYS A 103 21.27 4.44 20.55
C LYS A 103 22.48 3.53 20.67
N GLU A 104 22.51 2.41 19.97
CA GLU A 104 23.65 1.47 19.98
C GLU A 104 24.92 2.15 19.46
N GLU A 105 24.82 2.91 18.36
CA GLU A 105 25.93 3.67 17.77
C GLU A 105 26.45 4.79 18.66
N ILE A 106 25.60 5.43 19.47
CA ILE A 106 26.02 6.47 20.42
C ILE A 106 26.58 5.86 21.71
N THR A 107 26.16 4.65 22.10
CA THR A 107 26.58 3.99 23.34
C THR A 107 27.97 3.32 23.19
N VAL A 108 28.91 3.97 22.49
CA VAL A 108 30.29 3.48 22.37
C VAL A 108 31.04 3.66 23.70
N SER A 109 31.25 2.54 24.39
CA SER A 109 32.27 2.30 25.42
C SER A 109 32.40 3.31 26.57
N SER A 110 31.59 3.12 27.61
CA SER A 110 32.04 3.36 29.00
C SER A 110 32.71 2.10 29.55
N ASN A 111 33.70 1.55 28.84
CA ASN A 111 34.66 0.60 29.40
C ASN A 111 36.01 1.31 29.46
N ALA A 112 36.25 1.96 30.61
CA ALA A 112 37.56 2.43 31.06
C ALA A 112 37.78 1.86 32.47
#